data_AF-A0A7J3AAR3-F1
#
_entry.id   AF-A0A7J3AAR3-F1
#
_cell.length_a   1.000
_cell.length_b   1.000
_cell.length_c   1.000
_cell.angle_alpha   90.00
_cell.angle_beta   90.00
_cell.angle_gamma   90.00
#
_symmetry.space_group_name_H-M   'P 1'
#
loop_
_entity.id
_entity.type
_entity.pdbx_description
1 polymer ?
#
loop_
_entity_poly.entity_id
_entity_poly.type
_entity_poly.pdbx_seq_one_letter_code
_entity_poly.pdbx_strand_id
1 'polypeptide(L)'
;MLIRSVATSFLTYRGKILILKRSAKVGSYQGAWAGVSGYIEEGEQPLDTALKEVEEETGLKIGKEALLRVGEPLPTYDKGKDVLWLVHPFLFKAPSDKVRLDWEHETYAWIKPKEIKWYNTVPRLGDALERVKPCAFKLNRRLQNYLKEIKGDLTHGSSWLAARAAEILLEASDSFKKGDVEDYVSFLKFYAKKIANARPSMLAIENAIVYLLGRVMEGYSRNLDVEALKELLRSEVNKWLRAKDEAFKRCVEHATNLFKEGSKVLTHSLSSTVLEALKEASSKVKVEVYVTESRPLYEGWAMAKELAKSGCKVTLITDASIGYFAKEVDIALTGADTISADGSVINKMGTYLLALAAKRASIPFYVAAETLKIGVSTLFSKLKLEERSPSQVHKALKGLKVRNIYFDITPPDLVTKIICEHGFVDPEKAYDYAVEALKASYFP
;
A
#
# COMPACT_ATOMS: atom_id res chain seq x y z
N MET A 1 -11.48 -0.77 16.21
CA MET A 1 -11.90 -0.17 14.93
C MET A 1 -12.78 -1.12 14.14
N LEU A 2 -14.03 -0.74 13.93
CA LEU A 2 -14.96 -1.48 13.07
C LEU A 2 -14.76 -1.04 11.61
N ILE A 3 -14.74 -1.98 10.67
CA ILE A 3 -14.68 -1.68 9.23
C ILE A 3 -16.08 -1.87 8.65
N ARG A 4 -16.60 -0.88 7.93
CA ARG A 4 -17.88 -0.94 7.23
C ARG A 4 -17.71 -0.57 5.77
N SER A 5 -18.32 -1.33 4.88
CA SER A 5 -18.25 -1.08 3.44
C SER A 5 -19.53 -0.42 2.96
N VAL A 6 -19.39 0.57 2.07
CA VAL A 6 -20.51 1.30 1.47
C VAL A 6 -20.26 1.42 -0.03
N ALA A 7 -21.28 1.16 -0.84
CA ALA A 7 -21.25 1.47 -2.26
C ALA A 7 -21.69 2.92 -2.45
N THR A 8 -20.95 3.71 -3.24
CA THR A 8 -21.36 5.08 -3.58
C THR A 8 -21.36 5.25 -5.09
N SER A 9 -22.54 5.46 -5.64
CA SER A 9 -22.81 5.59 -7.06
C SER A 9 -22.94 7.07 -7.45
N PHE A 10 -22.14 7.47 -8.43
CA PHE A 10 -22.32 8.72 -9.16
C PHE A 10 -23.01 8.43 -10.47
N LEU A 11 -24.18 9.04 -10.68
CA LEU A 11 -24.89 8.97 -11.95
C LEU A 11 -24.52 10.18 -12.79
N THR A 12 -24.16 9.97 -14.06
CA THR A 12 -23.88 11.07 -14.99
C THR A 12 -24.89 11.17 -16.11
N TYR A 13 -25.35 12.38 -16.38
CA TYR A 13 -26.24 12.73 -17.48
C TYR A 13 -25.82 14.08 -18.07
N ARG A 14 -25.57 14.11 -19.39
CA ARG A 14 -25.16 15.33 -20.13
C ARG A 14 -24.04 16.14 -19.46
N GLY A 15 -23.02 15.46 -18.94
CA GLY A 15 -21.85 16.09 -18.30
C GLY A 15 -22.06 16.61 -16.88
N LYS A 16 -23.26 16.40 -16.31
CA LYS A 16 -23.55 16.63 -14.90
C LYS A 16 -23.52 15.32 -14.12
N ILE A 17 -23.43 15.42 -12.80
CA ILE A 17 -23.57 14.31 -11.86
C ILE A 17 -24.76 14.53 -10.93
N LEU A 18 -25.43 13.46 -10.54
CA LEU A 18 -26.47 13.48 -9.53
C LEU A 18 -25.85 13.52 -8.13
N ILE A 19 -26.37 14.40 -7.28
CA ILE A 19 -26.19 14.37 -5.83
C ILE A 19 -27.56 14.43 -5.16
N LEU A 20 -27.70 13.76 -4.03
CA LEU A 20 -28.93 13.67 -3.25
C LEU A 20 -28.74 14.32 -1.88
N LYS A 21 -29.74 15.04 -1.38
CA LYS A 21 -29.71 15.63 -0.04
C LYS A 21 -30.39 14.69 0.94
N ARG A 22 -29.62 14.19 1.90
CA ARG A 22 -30.06 13.22 2.92
C ARG A 22 -31.15 13.81 3.82
N SER A 23 -32.21 13.05 4.07
CA SER A 23 -33.35 13.48 4.88
C SER A 23 -33.05 13.51 6.37
N ALA A 24 -33.91 14.12 7.17
CA ALA A 24 -33.81 14.04 8.63
C ALA A 24 -34.07 12.62 9.19
N LYS A 25 -34.59 11.68 8.39
CA LYS A 25 -35.00 10.34 8.84
C LYS A 25 -33.86 9.32 8.84
N VAL A 26 -32.76 9.60 8.14
CA VAL A 26 -31.62 8.68 8.08
C VAL A 26 -30.76 8.77 9.35
N GLY A 27 -30.07 7.69 9.69
CA GLY A 27 -29.27 7.58 10.92
C GLY A 27 -27.94 8.34 10.94
N SER A 28 -27.48 8.89 9.80
CA SER A 28 -26.18 9.58 9.71
C SER A 28 -26.15 10.69 8.65
N TYR A 29 -25.37 11.74 8.92
CA TYR A 29 -25.12 12.88 8.03
C TYR A 29 -26.39 13.53 7.46
N GLN A 30 -27.39 13.75 8.32
CA GLN A 30 -28.67 14.37 7.98
C GLN A 30 -28.45 15.76 7.36
N GLY A 31 -29.19 16.06 6.29
CA GLY A 31 -29.11 17.33 5.56
C GLY A 31 -27.86 17.53 4.69
N ALA A 32 -26.87 16.62 4.75
CA ALA A 32 -25.70 16.64 3.89
C ALA A 32 -26.00 16.07 2.50
N TRP A 33 -25.22 16.49 1.50
CA TRP A 33 -25.30 15.98 0.13
C TRP A 33 -24.44 14.73 -0.05
N ALA A 34 -24.97 13.71 -0.72
CA ALA A 34 -24.32 12.43 -0.98
C ALA A 34 -24.44 12.02 -2.46
N GLY A 35 -23.64 11.03 -2.87
CA GLY A 35 -24.00 10.20 -4.03
C GLY A 35 -25.04 9.15 -3.59
N VAL A 36 -25.62 8.43 -4.54
CA VAL A 36 -26.53 7.32 -4.24
C VAL A 36 -25.74 6.24 -3.49
N SER A 37 -26.09 5.91 -2.24
CA SER A 37 -25.17 5.12 -1.40
C SER A 37 -25.87 4.22 -0.39
N GLY A 38 -25.46 2.94 -0.37
CA GLY A 38 -25.95 1.95 0.59
C GLY A 38 -24.87 1.08 1.19
N TYR A 39 -25.18 0.49 2.34
CA TYR A 39 -24.30 -0.43 3.05
C TYR A 39 -24.13 -1.73 2.24
N ILE A 40 -22.91 -2.24 2.20
CA ILE A 40 -22.61 -3.53 1.58
C ILE A 40 -22.67 -4.58 2.67
N GLU A 41 -23.64 -5.47 2.57
CA GLU A 41 -23.82 -6.59 3.51
C GLU A 41 -22.74 -7.66 3.31
N GLU A 42 -22.52 -8.49 4.33
CA GLU A 42 -21.49 -9.53 4.28
C GLU A 42 -21.78 -10.54 3.14
N GLY A 43 -20.79 -10.74 2.26
CA GLY A 43 -20.91 -11.62 1.09
C GLY A 43 -21.49 -10.97 -0.16
N GLU A 44 -22.01 -9.74 -0.07
CA GLU A 44 -22.53 -9.00 -1.23
C GLU A 44 -21.39 -8.41 -2.07
N GLN A 45 -21.56 -8.42 -3.40
CA GLN A 45 -20.63 -7.75 -4.30
C GLN A 45 -20.92 -6.25 -4.34
N PRO A 46 -19.93 -5.36 -4.15
CA PRO A 46 -20.15 -3.91 -4.09
C PRO A 46 -20.89 -3.32 -5.31
N LEU A 47 -20.70 -3.90 -6.50
CA LEU A 47 -21.39 -3.45 -7.72
C LEU A 47 -22.88 -3.79 -7.72
N ASP A 48 -23.25 -4.93 -7.14
CA ASP A 48 -24.66 -5.36 -7.11
C ASP A 48 -25.44 -4.49 -6.11
N THR A 49 -24.85 -4.19 -4.94
CA THR A 49 -25.36 -3.17 -4.01
C THR A 49 -25.50 -1.81 -4.73
N ALA A 50 -24.47 -1.37 -5.44
CA ALA A 50 -24.48 -0.08 -6.13
C ALA A 50 -25.63 0.07 -7.15
N LEU A 51 -25.99 -1.00 -7.86
CA LEU A 51 -27.10 -1.01 -8.82
C LEU A 51 -28.46 -1.01 -8.11
N LYS A 52 -28.59 -1.80 -7.05
CA LYS A 52 -29.80 -1.86 -6.22
C LYS A 52 -30.14 -0.49 -5.63
N GLU A 53 -29.17 0.15 -4.97
CA GLU A 53 -29.36 1.47 -4.35
C GLU A 53 -29.72 2.54 -5.38
N VAL A 54 -29.17 2.47 -6.60
CA VAL A 54 -29.56 3.39 -7.68
C VAL A 54 -31.04 3.23 -8.02
N GLU A 55 -31.54 2.01 -8.18
CA GLU A 55 -32.96 1.79 -8.48
C GLU A 55 -33.86 2.22 -7.32
N GLU A 56 -33.47 1.91 -6.08
CA GLU A 56 -34.24 2.20 -4.87
C GLU A 56 -34.31 3.71 -4.58
N GLU A 57 -33.16 4.40 -4.51
CA GLU A 57 -33.10 5.82 -4.12
C GLU A 57 -33.49 6.77 -5.25
N THR A 58 -33.42 6.35 -6.52
CA THR A 58 -33.65 7.26 -7.66
C THR A 58 -34.77 6.85 -8.60
N GLY A 59 -35.24 5.60 -8.52
CA GLY A 59 -36.18 5.03 -9.48
C GLY A 59 -35.61 4.79 -10.89
N LEU A 60 -34.33 5.09 -11.12
CA LEU A 60 -33.67 4.87 -12.40
C LEU A 60 -33.20 3.41 -12.50
N LYS A 61 -33.79 2.65 -13.41
CA LYS A 61 -33.38 1.28 -13.69
C LYS A 61 -32.15 1.28 -14.59
N ILE A 62 -31.03 0.77 -14.09
CA ILE A 62 -29.78 0.62 -14.83
C ILE A 62 -29.21 -0.79 -14.64
N GLY A 63 -28.57 -1.35 -15.67
CA GLY A 63 -27.82 -2.59 -15.56
C GLY A 63 -26.30 -2.37 -15.59
N LYS A 64 -25.54 -3.47 -15.60
CA LYS A 64 -24.07 -3.47 -15.63
C LYS A 64 -23.51 -2.78 -16.88
N GLU A 65 -24.27 -2.73 -17.97
CA GLU A 65 -23.94 -2.02 -19.21
C GLU A 65 -23.90 -0.49 -19.06
N ALA A 66 -24.54 0.06 -18.03
CA ALA A 66 -24.47 1.49 -17.72
C ALA A 66 -23.19 1.86 -16.96
N LEU A 67 -22.43 0.88 -16.46
CA LEU A 67 -21.21 1.10 -15.70
C LEU A 67 -20.13 1.70 -16.60
N LEU A 68 -19.74 2.92 -16.29
CA LEU A 68 -18.67 3.62 -17.01
C LEU A 68 -17.32 3.35 -16.35
N ARG A 69 -17.24 3.41 -15.02
CA ARG A 69 -16.00 3.26 -14.26
C ARG A 69 -16.24 2.68 -12.87
N VAL A 70 -15.32 1.82 -12.43
CA VAL A 70 -15.17 1.40 -11.04
C VAL A 70 -13.97 2.14 -10.48
N GLY A 71 -14.14 2.83 -9.37
CA GLY A 71 -13.04 3.48 -8.68
C GLY A 71 -12.43 2.57 -7.62
N GLU A 72 -11.15 2.79 -7.34
CA GLU A 72 -10.47 2.12 -6.22
C GLU A 72 -11.17 2.47 -4.90
N PRO A 73 -11.37 1.50 -3.99
CA PRO A 73 -11.96 1.75 -2.68
C PRO A 73 -11.24 2.89 -1.93
N LEU A 74 -12.02 3.71 -1.25
CA LEU A 74 -11.56 4.87 -0.50
C LEU A 74 -11.80 4.65 1.00
N PRO A 75 -10.74 4.36 1.78
CA PRO A 75 -10.85 4.28 3.23
C PRO A 75 -11.08 5.67 3.83
N THR A 76 -12.08 5.81 4.70
CA THR A 76 -12.46 7.05 5.39
C THR A 76 -12.73 6.73 6.85
N TYR A 77 -11.87 7.19 7.75
CA TYR A 77 -12.02 6.93 9.18
C TYR A 77 -12.84 8.05 9.83
N ASP A 78 -13.87 7.67 10.56
CA ASP A 78 -14.67 8.55 11.41
C ASP A 78 -14.15 8.46 12.85
N LYS A 79 -13.35 9.46 13.27
CA LYS A 79 -12.77 9.53 14.62
C LYS A 79 -13.83 9.52 15.71
N GLY A 80 -14.99 10.14 15.47
CA GLY A 80 -16.06 10.25 16.46
C GLY A 80 -16.75 8.91 16.75
N LYS A 81 -16.63 7.94 15.82
CA LYS A 81 -17.30 6.64 15.91
C LYS A 81 -16.34 5.44 16.00
N ASP A 82 -15.03 5.64 15.86
CA ASP A 82 -14.01 4.57 15.69
C ASP A 82 -14.36 3.58 14.56
N VAL A 83 -14.92 4.10 13.45
CA VAL A 83 -15.33 3.33 12.27
C VAL A 83 -14.47 3.72 11.06
N LEU A 84 -13.93 2.72 10.36
CA LEU A 84 -13.34 2.87 9.05
C LEU A 84 -14.39 2.53 7.97
N TRP A 85 -14.83 3.55 7.24
CA TRP A 85 -15.70 3.41 6.08
C TRP A 85 -14.88 3.10 4.85
N LEU A 86 -15.10 1.94 4.24
CA LEU A 86 -14.55 1.58 2.94
C LEU A 86 -15.58 1.95 1.86
N VAL A 87 -15.41 3.12 1.25
CA VAL A 87 -16.30 3.60 0.19
C VAL A 87 -15.89 2.96 -1.14
N HIS A 88 -16.80 2.28 -1.82
CA HIS A 88 -16.63 1.70 -3.15
C HIS A 88 -17.30 2.60 -4.19
N PRO A 89 -16.54 3.46 -4.90
CA PRO A 89 -17.13 4.43 -5.79
C PRO A 89 -17.38 3.86 -7.20
N PHE A 90 -18.54 4.16 -7.76
CA PHE A 90 -18.95 3.79 -9.11
C PHE A 90 -19.39 5.01 -9.91
N LEU A 91 -19.16 5.00 -11.22
CA LEU A 91 -19.76 5.96 -12.14
C LEU A 91 -20.63 5.22 -13.15
N PHE A 92 -21.90 5.60 -13.19
CA PHE A 92 -22.90 5.05 -14.11
C PHE A 92 -23.42 6.12 -15.06
N LYS A 93 -23.74 5.71 -16.28
CA LYS A 93 -24.49 6.54 -17.22
C LYS A 93 -25.98 6.48 -16.85
N ALA A 94 -26.57 7.62 -16.52
CA ALA A 94 -28.02 7.67 -16.28
C ALA A 94 -28.80 7.71 -17.61
N PRO A 95 -29.95 7.03 -17.69
CA PRO A 95 -30.80 7.04 -18.89
C PRO A 95 -31.58 8.36 -19.03
N SER A 96 -31.87 9.06 -17.92
CA SER A 96 -32.55 10.35 -17.90
C SER A 96 -32.14 11.19 -16.68
N ASP A 97 -32.57 12.45 -16.64
CA ASP A 97 -32.41 13.37 -15.50
C ASP A 97 -33.59 13.37 -14.53
N LYS A 98 -34.64 12.58 -14.82
CA LYS A 98 -35.84 12.47 -13.98
C LYS A 98 -35.59 11.45 -12.88
N VAL A 99 -35.54 11.94 -11.63
CA VAL A 99 -35.27 11.13 -10.44
C VAL A 99 -36.53 11.09 -9.58
N ARG A 100 -36.91 9.90 -9.12
CA ARG A 100 -37.96 9.70 -8.11
C ARG A 100 -37.30 9.24 -6.82
N LEU A 101 -37.23 10.16 -5.86
CA LEU A 101 -36.59 9.91 -4.57
C LEU A 101 -37.41 8.98 -3.69
N ASP A 102 -36.69 8.22 -2.88
CA ASP A 102 -37.23 7.47 -1.76
C ASP A 102 -37.26 8.31 -0.47
N TRP A 103 -37.51 7.68 0.67
CA TRP A 103 -37.65 8.36 1.96
C TRP A 103 -36.30 8.82 2.55
N GLU A 104 -35.18 8.27 2.09
CA GLU A 104 -33.84 8.63 2.55
C GLU A 104 -33.41 10.03 2.11
N HIS A 105 -34.08 10.62 1.11
CA HIS A 105 -33.67 11.87 0.49
C HIS A 105 -34.81 12.89 0.39
N GLU A 106 -34.50 14.15 0.69
CA GLU A 106 -35.47 15.25 0.61
C GLU A 106 -35.52 15.89 -0.78
N THR A 107 -34.37 15.96 -1.46
CA THR A 107 -34.23 16.62 -2.76
C THR A 107 -32.97 16.14 -3.47
N TYR A 108 -32.82 16.51 -4.74
CA TYR A 108 -31.67 16.14 -5.57
C TYR A 108 -31.23 17.31 -6.46
N ALA A 109 -29.98 17.25 -6.92
CA ALA A 109 -29.42 18.21 -7.86
C ALA A 109 -28.54 17.55 -8.90
N TRP A 110 -28.63 18.03 -10.14
CA TRP A 110 -27.70 17.72 -11.21
C TRP A 110 -26.68 18.84 -11.34
N ILE A 111 -25.46 18.58 -10.88
CA ILE A 111 -24.39 19.58 -10.79
C ILE A 111 -23.25 19.25 -11.75
N LYS A 112 -22.48 20.24 -12.18
CA LYS A 112 -21.20 19.93 -12.83
C LYS A 112 -20.25 19.36 -11.76
N PRO A 113 -19.38 18.40 -12.10
CA PRO A 113 -18.54 17.73 -11.10
C PRO A 113 -17.58 18.63 -10.30
N LYS A 114 -17.28 19.85 -10.78
CA LYS A 114 -16.45 20.85 -10.08
C LYS A 114 -17.23 21.62 -9.01
N GLU A 115 -18.56 21.65 -9.10
CA GLU A 115 -19.45 22.43 -8.23
C GLU A 115 -19.66 21.75 -6.88
N ILE A 116 -19.28 20.46 -6.76
CA ILE A 116 -19.44 19.65 -5.54
C ILE A 116 -18.83 20.29 -4.30
N LYS A 117 -17.77 21.09 -4.46
CA LYS A 117 -17.09 21.80 -3.37
C LYS A 117 -17.94 22.90 -2.72
N TRP A 118 -19.01 23.34 -3.37
CA TRP A 118 -19.94 24.34 -2.84
C TRP A 118 -21.10 23.74 -2.04
N TYR A 119 -21.16 22.41 -1.96
CA TYR A 119 -22.20 21.70 -1.23
C TYR A 119 -21.64 21.15 0.08
N ASN A 120 -22.42 21.24 1.16
CA ASN A 120 -22.12 20.54 2.40
C ASN A 120 -22.35 19.04 2.18
N THR A 121 -21.28 18.29 1.94
CA THR A 121 -21.36 16.87 1.54
C THR A 121 -21.06 15.93 2.70
N VAL A 122 -21.45 14.66 2.54
CA VAL A 122 -20.92 13.59 3.39
C VAL A 122 -19.38 13.56 3.30
N PRO A 123 -18.68 13.13 4.35
CA PRO A 123 -17.22 13.15 4.38
C PRO A 123 -16.60 12.54 3.12
N ARG A 124 -15.67 13.28 2.51
CA ARG A 124 -14.86 12.83 1.37
C ARG A 124 -15.63 12.45 0.10
N LEU A 125 -16.88 12.88 -0.08
CA LEU A 125 -17.63 12.63 -1.32
C LEU A 125 -16.88 13.12 -2.58
N GLY A 126 -16.22 14.27 -2.49
CA GLY A 126 -15.37 14.81 -3.56
C GLY A 126 -14.21 13.87 -3.93
N ASP A 127 -13.53 13.28 -2.94
CA ASP A 127 -12.47 12.29 -3.17
C ASP A 127 -13.02 11.02 -3.82
N ALA A 128 -14.19 10.53 -3.37
CA ALA A 128 -14.85 9.36 -3.96
C ALA A 128 -15.20 9.62 -5.44
N LEU A 129 -15.68 10.82 -5.75
CA LEU A 129 -15.95 11.25 -7.11
C LEU A 129 -14.67 11.33 -7.96
N GLU A 130 -13.55 11.82 -7.43
CA GLU A 130 -12.25 11.82 -8.13
C GLU A 130 -11.75 10.40 -8.46
N ARG A 131 -12.13 9.38 -7.69
CA ARG A 131 -11.78 7.98 -7.99
C ARG A 131 -12.43 7.47 -9.27
N VAL A 132 -13.54 8.07 -9.70
CA VAL A 132 -14.33 7.63 -10.87
C VAL A 132 -14.44 8.68 -11.96
N LYS A 133 -13.99 9.92 -11.74
CA LYS A 133 -13.91 10.93 -12.79
C LYS A 133 -12.87 10.56 -13.85
N PRO A 134 -13.10 10.90 -15.14
CA PRO A 134 -12.07 10.87 -16.17
C PRO A 134 -11.05 11.99 -15.90
N CYS A 135 -10.09 11.75 -14.99
CA CYS A 135 -8.99 12.68 -14.75
C CYS A 135 -7.70 12.08 -15.33
N ALA A 136 -7.19 12.71 -16.39
CA ALA A 136 -5.91 12.34 -16.99
C ALA A 136 -5.06 13.61 -17.13
N PHE A 137 -4.18 13.84 -16.16
CA PHE A 137 -3.09 14.79 -16.38
C PHE A 137 -2.15 14.19 -17.42
N LYS A 138 -1.82 14.98 -18.46
CA LYS A 138 -0.74 14.61 -19.38
C LYS A 138 0.58 14.77 -18.64
N LEU A 139 1.12 13.65 -18.16
CA LEU A 139 2.44 13.62 -17.53
C LEU A 139 3.51 13.95 -18.57
N ASN A 140 4.43 14.85 -18.23
CA ASN A 140 5.59 15.12 -19.07
C ASN A 140 6.53 13.89 -19.12
N ARG A 141 7.46 13.87 -20.08
CA ARG A 141 8.38 12.74 -20.28
C ARG A 141 9.20 12.38 -19.04
N ARG A 142 9.61 13.39 -18.25
CA ARG A 142 10.41 13.21 -17.03
C ARG A 142 9.62 12.43 -15.98
N LEU A 143 8.39 12.86 -15.67
CA LEU A 143 7.50 12.17 -14.72
C LEU A 143 7.15 10.75 -15.19
N GLN A 144 6.91 10.57 -16.50
CA GLN A 144 6.69 9.22 -17.05
C GLN A 144 7.90 8.30 -16.86
N ASN A 145 9.12 8.84 -16.97
CA ASN A 145 10.34 8.07 -16.77
C ASN A 145 10.52 7.67 -15.31
N TYR A 146 10.21 8.55 -14.34
CA TYR A 146 10.25 8.19 -12.91
C TYR A 146 9.29 7.06 -12.55
N LEU A 147 8.07 7.05 -13.11
CA LEU A 147 7.16 5.92 -12.91
C LEU A 147 7.70 4.61 -13.50
N LYS A 148 8.40 4.68 -14.64
CA LYS A 148 9.06 3.51 -15.25
C LYS A 148 10.23 3.02 -14.42
N GLU A 149 11.00 3.94 -13.84
CA GLU A 149 12.11 3.66 -12.92
C GLU A 149 11.63 2.82 -11.75
N ILE A 150 10.66 3.31 -10.95
CA ILE A 150 10.13 2.56 -9.80
C ILE A 150 9.51 1.22 -10.23
N LYS A 151 8.72 1.21 -11.31
CA LYS A 151 8.05 -0.02 -11.77
C LYS A 151 9.05 -1.08 -12.24
N GLY A 152 10.16 -0.65 -12.84
CA GLY A 152 11.17 -1.48 -13.47
C GLY A 152 12.37 -1.83 -12.59
N ASP A 153 12.50 -1.23 -11.40
CA ASP A 153 13.62 -1.48 -10.49
C ASP A 153 13.61 -2.92 -9.98
N LEU A 154 14.66 -3.69 -10.26
CA LEU A 154 14.79 -5.08 -9.82
C LEU A 154 15.97 -5.27 -8.85
N THR A 155 16.55 -4.17 -8.39
CA THR A 155 17.84 -4.16 -7.68
C THR A 155 17.71 -3.71 -6.24
N HIS A 156 16.75 -2.84 -5.95
CA HIS A 156 16.58 -2.20 -4.65
C HIS A 156 15.38 -2.76 -3.90
N GLY A 157 15.48 -2.76 -2.56
CA GLY A 157 14.40 -3.17 -1.66
C GLY A 157 13.34 -2.08 -1.44
N SER A 158 12.23 -2.47 -0.81
CA SER A 158 11.05 -1.60 -0.63
C SER A 158 11.33 -0.28 0.13
N SER A 159 12.22 -0.28 1.14
CA SER A 159 12.59 0.92 1.92
C SER A 159 13.33 1.96 1.05
N TRP A 160 14.22 1.52 0.15
CA TRP A 160 14.90 2.41 -0.79
C TRP A 160 13.92 2.98 -1.83
N LEU A 161 13.05 2.13 -2.39
CA LEU A 161 12.05 2.57 -3.36
C LEU A 161 11.03 3.54 -2.74
N ALA A 162 10.73 3.41 -1.45
CA ALA A 162 9.90 4.36 -0.72
C ALA A 162 10.57 5.74 -0.60
N ALA A 163 11.87 5.79 -0.29
CA ALA A 163 12.64 7.04 -0.30
C ALA A 163 12.67 7.67 -1.70
N ARG A 164 12.94 6.87 -2.73
CA ARG A 164 12.94 7.34 -4.12
C ARG A 164 11.57 7.86 -4.56
N ALA A 165 10.49 7.21 -4.13
CA ALA A 165 9.12 7.63 -4.37
C ALA A 165 8.80 8.99 -3.71
N ALA A 166 9.26 9.23 -2.49
CA ALA A 166 9.11 10.50 -1.79
C ALA A 166 9.80 11.66 -2.56
N GLU A 167 11.03 11.43 -3.03
CA GLU A 167 11.75 12.39 -3.88
C GLU A 167 11.01 12.66 -5.20
N ILE A 168 10.53 11.61 -5.87
CA ILE A 168 9.78 11.75 -7.13
C ILE A 168 8.48 12.52 -6.93
N LEU A 169 7.81 12.37 -5.77
CA LEU A 169 6.63 13.16 -5.43
C LEU A 169 6.97 14.64 -5.26
N LEU A 170 8.09 14.95 -4.60
CA LEU A 170 8.60 16.32 -4.47
C LEU A 170 8.94 16.94 -5.83
N GLU A 171 9.64 16.19 -6.70
CA GLU A 171 9.96 16.64 -8.04
C GLU A 171 8.70 16.90 -8.89
N ALA A 172 7.67 16.07 -8.72
CA ALA A 172 6.38 16.29 -9.38
C ALA A 172 5.73 17.58 -8.89
N SER A 173 5.68 17.78 -7.58
CA SER A 173 5.21 19.02 -6.95
C SER A 173 5.91 20.26 -7.51
N ASP A 174 7.25 20.26 -7.57
CA ASP A 174 8.04 21.38 -8.11
C ASP A 174 7.84 21.60 -9.62
N SER A 175 7.44 20.56 -10.35
CA SER A 175 7.12 20.63 -11.78
C SER A 175 5.77 21.30 -12.08
N PHE A 176 4.90 21.48 -11.07
CA PHE A 176 3.63 22.15 -11.25
C PHE A 176 3.83 23.67 -11.41
N LYS A 177 3.51 24.21 -12.60
CA LYS A 177 3.77 25.62 -12.97
C LYS A 177 2.54 26.51 -13.13
N LYS A 178 1.35 25.95 -13.35
CA LYS A 178 0.14 26.72 -13.67
C LYS A 178 -1.11 26.03 -13.15
N GLY A 179 -2.00 26.82 -12.56
CA GLY A 179 -3.27 26.39 -11.99
C GLY A 179 -3.49 27.03 -10.63
N ASP A 180 -4.68 26.83 -10.07
CA ASP A 180 -4.98 27.20 -8.68
C ASP A 180 -4.56 26.07 -7.71
N VAL A 181 -4.89 26.26 -6.43
CA VAL A 181 -4.58 25.28 -5.39
C VAL A 181 -5.32 23.95 -5.61
N GLU A 182 -6.54 23.98 -6.15
CA GLU A 182 -7.29 22.78 -6.50
C GLU A 182 -6.65 22.00 -7.65
N ASP A 183 -6.18 22.68 -8.69
CA ASP A 183 -5.44 22.07 -9.78
C ASP A 183 -4.16 21.40 -9.28
N TYR A 184 -3.42 22.07 -8.37
CA TYR A 184 -2.21 21.53 -7.75
C TYR A 184 -2.49 20.27 -6.93
N VAL A 185 -3.47 20.32 -6.02
CA VAL A 185 -3.85 19.17 -5.19
C VAL A 185 -4.35 18.01 -6.04
N SER A 186 -5.15 18.28 -7.08
CA SER A 186 -5.65 17.25 -7.99
C SER A 186 -4.51 16.58 -8.78
N PHE A 187 -3.55 17.38 -9.26
CA PHE A 187 -2.36 16.90 -9.93
C PHE A 187 -1.52 16.01 -9.01
N LEU A 188 -1.27 16.46 -7.78
CA LEU A 188 -0.46 15.72 -6.82
C LEU A 188 -1.14 14.41 -6.41
N LYS A 189 -2.45 14.42 -6.11
CA LYS A 189 -3.24 13.21 -5.85
C LYS A 189 -3.15 12.21 -6.99
N PHE A 190 -3.30 12.68 -8.23
CA PHE A 190 -3.22 11.83 -9.42
C PHE A 190 -1.85 11.17 -9.53
N TYR A 191 -0.78 11.93 -9.37
CA TYR A 191 0.57 11.41 -9.54
C TYR A 191 1.00 10.52 -8.37
N ALA A 192 0.68 10.90 -7.13
CA ALA A 192 0.84 10.08 -5.93
C ALA A 192 0.22 8.69 -6.11
N LYS A 193 -1.02 8.62 -6.61
CA LYS A 193 -1.69 7.34 -6.92
C LYS A 193 -0.92 6.50 -7.95
N LYS A 194 -0.29 7.13 -8.95
CA LYS A 194 0.53 6.41 -9.95
C LYS A 194 1.82 5.85 -9.34
N ILE A 195 2.45 6.58 -8.43
CA ILE A 195 3.66 6.15 -7.73
C ILE A 195 3.34 4.98 -6.78
N ALA A 196 2.33 5.15 -5.91
CA ALA A 196 1.93 4.14 -4.92
C ALA A 196 1.61 2.77 -5.57
N ASN A 197 0.98 2.79 -6.75
CA ASN A 197 0.62 1.58 -7.49
C ASN A 197 1.72 1.04 -8.43
N ALA A 198 2.92 1.60 -8.40
CA ALA A 198 4.00 1.16 -9.29
C ALA A 198 4.54 -0.24 -8.95
N ARG A 199 4.47 -0.63 -7.66
CA ARG A 199 4.93 -1.92 -7.10
C ARG A 199 3.96 -2.43 -6.02
N PRO A 200 2.87 -3.11 -6.41
CA PRO A 200 1.77 -3.44 -5.48
C PRO A 200 2.14 -4.41 -4.35
N SER A 201 3.26 -5.13 -4.43
CA SER A 201 3.74 -5.98 -3.32
C SER A 201 4.70 -5.27 -2.36
N MET A 202 5.06 -4.01 -2.62
CA MET A 202 6.01 -3.22 -1.82
C MET A 202 5.29 -2.00 -1.19
N LEU A 203 4.46 -2.26 -0.18
CA LEU A 203 3.57 -1.25 0.40
C LEU A 203 4.29 -0.12 1.15
N ALA A 204 5.59 -0.25 1.42
CA ALA A 204 6.41 0.88 1.89
C ALA A 204 6.32 2.10 0.96
N ILE A 205 6.20 1.88 -0.36
CA ILE A 205 6.01 2.95 -1.34
C ILE A 205 4.65 3.63 -1.16
N GLU A 206 3.58 2.83 -1.06
CA GLU A 206 2.24 3.35 -0.80
C GLU A 206 2.21 4.16 0.51
N ASN A 207 2.74 3.58 1.59
CA ASN A 207 2.76 4.19 2.92
C ASN A 207 3.47 5.55 2.91
N ALA A 208 4.66 5.63 2.28
CA ALA A 208 5.40 6.89 2.16
C ALA A 208 4.58 7.96 1.42
N ILE A 209 4.02 7.59 0.27
CA ILE A 209 3.26 8.50 -0.57
C ILE A 209 1.97 8.95 0.10
N VAL A 210 1.26 8.04 0.77
CA VAL A 210 0.02 8.36 1.48
C VAL A 210 0.31 9.28 2.67
N TYR A 211 1.34 8.99 3.47
CA TYR A 211 1.77 9.85 4.57
C TYR A 211 2.04 11.28 4.08
N LEU A 212 2.90 11.43 3.07
CA LEU A 212 3.29 12.75 2.54
C LEU A 212 2.11 13.51 1.93
N LEU A 213 1.25 12.80 1.17
CA LEU A 213 0.04 13.39 0.62
C LEU A 213 -0.92 13.83 1.74
N GLY A 214 -1.04 13.04 2.82
CA GLY A 214 -1.80 13.41 4.02
C GLY A 214 -1.35 14.75 4.59
N ARG A 215 -0.04 14.97 4.75
CA ARG A 215 0.51 16.26 5.22
C ARG A 215 0.15 17.43 4.30
N VAL A 216 0.21 17.23 2.98
CA VAL A 216 -0.22 18.25 2.01
C VAL A 216 -1.71 18.53 2.13
N MET A 217 -2.54 17.51 2.32
CA MET A 217 -3.97 17.67 2.51
C MET A 217 -4.30 18.43 3.82
N GLU A 218 -3.46 18.35 4.84
CA GLU A 218 -3.58 19.13 6.09
C GLU A 218 -3.33 20.61 5.83
N GLY A 219 -2.26 20.90 5.11
CA GLY A 219 -1.99 22.26 4.64
C GLY A 219 -3.16 22.80 3.81
N TYR A 220 -3.68 21.99 2.88
CA TYR A 220 -4.77 22.40 2.00
C TYR A 220 -6.05 22.72 2.79
N SER A 221 -6.39 21.90 3.79
CA SER A 221 -7.55 22.11 4.66
C SER A 221 -7.43 23.37 5.52
N ARG A 222 -6.21 23.87 5.73
CA ARG A 222 -5.92 25.15 6.40
C ARG A 222 -5.84 26.32 5.41
N ASN A 223 -6.28 26.13 4.16
CA ASN A 223 -6.27 27.12 3.09
C ASN A 223 -4.87 27.66 2.74
N LEU A 224 -3.83 26.83 2.86
CA LEU A 224 -2.50 27.19 2.34
C LEU A 224 -2.53 27.29 0.81
N ASP A 225 -1.79 28.26 0.27
CA ASP A 225 -1.62 28.42 -1.18
C ASP A 225 -0.65 27.37 -1.76
N VAL A 226 -0.48 27.40 -3.09
CA VAL A 226 0.35 26.43 -3.83
C VAL A 226 1.80 26.43 -3.35
N GLU A 227 2.42 27.59 -3.14
CA GLU A 227 3.83 27.68 -2.79
C GLU A 227 4.08 27.25 -1.34
N ALA A 228 3.18 27.61 -0.43
CA ALA A 228 3.20 27.13 0.95
C ALA A 228 3.03 25.59 1.01
N LEU A 229 2.19 25.00 0.16
CA LEU A 229 2.02 23.55 0.10
C LEU A 229 3.25 22.82 -0.48
N LYS A 230 3.93 23.42 -1.47
CA LYS A 230 5.19 22.89 -2.00
C LYS A 230 6.28 22.88 -0.93
N GLU A 231 6.43 23.98 -0.19
CA GLU A 231 7.42 24.09 0.88
C GLU A 231 7.08 23.15 2.06
N LEU A 232 5.80 23.00 2.39
CA LEU A 232 5.35 22.00 3.35
C LEU A 232 5.76 20.59 2.92
N LEU A 233 5.46 20.19 1.67
CA LEU A 233 5.85 18.88 1.16
C LEU A 233 7.37 18.67 1.22
N ARG A 234 8.17 19.68 0.83
CA ARG A 234 9.63 19.63 0.90
C ARG A 234 10.13 19.38 2.32
N SER A 235 9.59 20.12 3.29
CA SER A 235 9.92 19.97 4.71
C SER A 235 9.55 18.58 5.23
N GLU A 236 8.36 18.09 4.88
CA GLU A 236 7.85 16.79 5.33
C GLU A 236 8.61 15.61 4.70
N VAL A 237 9.00 15.70 3.41
CA VAL A 237 9.88 14.70 2.78
C VAL A 237 11.21 14.61 3.52
N ASN A 238 11.85 15.74 3.81
CA ASN A 238 13.12 15.75 4.54
C ASN A 238 13.01 15.17 5.96
N LYS A 239 11.92 15.45 6.68
CA LYS A 239 11.66 14.86 8.00
C LYS A 239 11.45 13.35 7.89
N TRP A 240 10.64 12.93 6.93
CA TRP A 240 10.30 11.53 6.71
C TRP A 240 11.54 10.70 6.33
N LEU A 241 12.41 11.21 5.45
CA LEU A 241 13.67 10.55 5.09
C LEU A 241 14.58 10.33 6.30
N ARG A 242 14.73 11.34 7.17
CA ARG A 242 15.50 11.22 8.41
C ARG A 242 14.90 10.17 9.34
N ALA A 243 13.58 10.20 9.56
CA ALA A 243 12.90 9.22 10.40
C ALA A 243 13.07 7.79 9.87
N LYS A 244 12.98 7.59 8.54
CA LYS A 244 13.23 6.30 7.88
C LYS A 244 14.67 5.81 8.09
N ASP A 245 15.66 6.68 7.98
CA ASP A 245 17.07 6.32 8.20
C ASP A 245 17.35 5.96 9.66
N GLU A 246 16.74 6.68 10.61
CA GLU A 246 16.82 6.35 12.03
C GLU A 246 16.14 5.01 12.35
N ALA A 247 14.96 4.76 11.78
CA ALA A 247 14.26 3.49 11.94
C ALA A 247 15.09 2.32 11.39
N PHE A 248 15.70 2.49 10.21
CA PHE A 248 16.61 1.52 9.64
C PHE A 248 17.77 1.19 10.59
N LYS A 249 18.46 2.21 11.13
CA LYS A 249 19.58 2.03 12.07
C LYS A 249 19.17 1.27 13.33
N ARG A 250 18.04 1.66 13.97
CA ARG A 250 17.53 0.97 15.16
C ARG A 250 17.13 -0.48 14.85
N CYS A 251 16.49 -0.72 13.70
CA CYS A 251 16.14 -2.07 13.27
C CYS A 251 17.39 -2.95 13.06
N VAL A 252 18.45 -2.41 12.46
CA VAL A 252 19.75 -3.09 12.32
C VAL A 252 20.33 -3.41 13.70
N GLU A 253 20.39 -2.43 14.61
CA GLU A 253 20.89 -2.64 15.97
C GLU A 253 20.15 -3.76 16.71
N HIS A 254 18.81 -3.76 16.66
CA HIS A 254 18.01 -4.80 17.27
C HIS A 254 18.21 -6.18 16.62
N ALA A 255 18.36 -6.22 15.29
CA ALA A 255 18.65 -7.46 14.58
C ALA A 255 20.06 -7.99 14.89
N THR A 256 21.06 -7.12 15.04
CA THR A 256 22.43 -7.49 15.44
C THR A 256 22.44 -8.20 16.80
N ASN A 257 21.58 -7.77 17.73
CA ASN A 257 21.47 -8.36 19.07
C ASN A 257 20.85 -9.78 19.10
N LEU A 258 20.37 -10.27 17.96
CA LEU A 258 19.89 -11.65 17.82
C LEU A 258 21.04 -12.66 17.88
N PHE A 259 22.23 -12.29 17.41
CA PHE A 259 23.33 -13.21 17.18
C PHE A 259 24.26 -13.33 18.38
N LYS A 260 24.77 -14.55 18.60
CA LYS A 260 25.71 -14.88 19.67
C LYS A 260 26.94 -15.55 19.07
N GLU A 261 27.99 -15.72 19.87
CA GLU A 261 29.18 -16.47 19.47
C GLU A 261 28.81 -17.87 18.98
N GLY A 262 29.19 -18.19 17.74
CA GLY A 262 28.93 -19.47 17.11
C GLY A 262 27.56 -19.59 16.42
N SER A 263 26.74 -18.54 16.36
CA SER A 263 25.44 -18.59 15.68
C SER A 263 25.55 -18.98 14.22
N LYS A 264 24.70 -19.92 13.79
CA LYS A 264 24.49 -20.30 12.40
C LYS A 264 23.15 -19.79 11.90
N VAL A 265 23.16 -19.01 10.84
CA VAL A 265 21.98 -18.28 10.34
C VAL A 265 21.66 -18.72 8.92
N LEU A 266 20.40 -19.04 8.63
CA LEU A 266 19.89 -19.24 7.28
C LEU A 266 19.06 -18.03 6.84
N THR A 267 19.44 -17.42 5.72
CA THR A 267 18.74 -16.27 5.14
C THR A 267 18.37 -16.49 3.68
N HIS A 268 17.39 -15.73 3.21
CA HIS A 268 16.82 -15.81 1.88
C HIS A 268 16.71 -14.42 1.25
N SER A 269 17.06 -14.32 -0.03
CA SER A 269 17.15 -13.08 -0.81
C SER A 269 18.20 -12.09 -0.31
N LEU A 270 18.04 -10.81 -0.67
CA LEU A 270 18.88 -9.71 -0.21
C LEU A 270 18.04 -8.67 0.51
N SER A 271 18.23 -8.58 1.83
CA SER A 271 17.68 -7.50 2.66
C SER A 271 18.83 -6.64 3.18
N SER A 272 18.77 -5.33 2.95
CA SER A 272 19.78 -4.39 3.46
C SER A 272 19.88 -4.43 4.99
N THR A 273 18.73 -4.53 5.69
CA THR A 273 18.70 -4.62 7.15
C THR A 273 19.40 -5.87 7.66
N VAL A 274 19.13 -7.03 7.04
CA VAL A 274 19.75 -8.30 7.43
C VAL A 274 21.23 -8.32 7.06
N LEU A 275 21.60 -7.79 5.90
CA LEU A 275 22.99 -7.69 5.46
C LEU A 275 23.83 -6.87 6.45
N GLU A 276 23.37 -5.68 6.82
CA GLU A 276 24.11 -4.81 7.73
C GLU A 276 24.16 -5.41 9.15
N ALA A 277 23.06 -6.00 9.64
CA ALA A 277 23.06 -6.67 10.94
C ALA A 277 24.05 -7.84 11.00
N LEU A 278 24.13 -8.66 9.94
CA LEU A 278 25.09 -9.76 9.85
C LEU A 278 26.54 -9.28 9.76
N LYS A 279 26.81 -8.20 9.01
CA LYS A 279 28.15 -7.58 8.95
C LYS A 279 28.57 -7.04 10.32
N GLU A 280 27.69 -6.29 10.98
CA GLU A 280 27.95 -5.76 12.32
C GLU A 280 28.17 -6.88 13.34
N ALA A 281 27.34 -7.92 13.32
CA ALA A 281 27.48 -9.06 14.22
C ALA A 281 28.78 -9.82 13.98
N SER A 282 29.13 -10.10 12.72
CA SER A 282 30.34 -10.84 12.34
C SER A 282 31.64 -10.09 12.70
N SER A 283 31.57 -8.77 12.89
CA SER A 283 32.70 -7.98 13.39
C SER A 283 32.94 -8.13 14.90
N LYS A 284 31.95 -8.66 15.64
CA LYS A 284 31.96 -8.77 17.10
C LYS A 284 32.02 -10.22 17.59
N VAL A 285 31.32 -11.12 16.91
CA VAL A 285 31.18 -12.54 17.26
C VAL A 285 31.28 -13.41 16.01
N LYS A 286 31.64 -14.69 16.17
CA LYS A 286 31.66 -15.61 15.03
C LYS A 286 30.24 -15.98 14.62
N VAL A 287 29.85 -15.58 13.41
CA VAL A 287 28.58 -15.94 12.77
C VAL A 287 28.87 -16.68 11.47
N GLU A 288 28.18 -17.79 11.24
CA GLU A 288 28.19 -18.53 9.98
C GLU A 288 26.84 -18.35 9.28
N VAL A 289 26.88 -17.94 8.00
CA VAL A 289 25.68 -17.58 7.25
C VAL A 289 25.48 -18.53 6.08
N TYR A 290 24.33 -19.16 6.00
CA TYR A 290 23.85 -19.88 4.83
C TYR A 290 22.90 -18.96 4.07
N VAL A 291 23.15 -18.75 2.78
CA VAL A 291 22.35 -17.88 1.92
C VAL A 291 21.85 -18.68 0.74
N THR A 292 20.54 -18.69 0.53
CA THR A 292 19.94 -19.32 -0.66
C THR A 292 20.17 -18.47 -1.89
N GLU A 293 20.41 -19.06 -3.06
CA GLU A 293 20.68 -18.32 -4.29
C GLU A 293 19.57 -17.32 -4.69
N SER A 294 18.30 -17.62 -4.39
CA SER A 294 17.11 -16.79 -4.62
C SER A 294 16.79 -16.60 -6.11
N ARG A 295 16.32 -17.66 -6.77
CA ARG A 295 15.85 -17.61 -8.16
C ARG A 295 14.61 -16.69 -8.27
N PRO A 296 14.38 -16.08 -9.46
CA PRO A 296 15.17 -16.20 -10.68
C PRO A 296 16.30 -15.16 -10.83
N LEU A 297 16.36 -14.13 -9.98
CA LEU A 297 17.28 -13.00 -10.15
C LEU A 297 18.60 -13.14 -9.39
N TYR A 298 18.72 -14.16 -8.54
CA TYR A 298 19.93 -14.45 -7.78
C TYR A 298 20.29 -13.37 -6.75
N GLU A 299 19.30 -12.77 -6.08
CA GLU A 299 19.56 -11.76 -5.06
C GLU A 299 20.41 -12.29 -3.91
N GLY A 300 20.22 -13.55 -3.52
CA GLY A 300 21.03 -14.17 -2.47
C GLY A 300 22.49 -14.39 -2.88
N TRP A 301 22.78 -14.58 -4.18
CA TRP A 301 24.16 -14.52 -4.68
C TRP A 301 24.79 -13.14 -4.46
N ALA A 302 24.02 -12.06 -4.67
CA ALA A 302 24.50 -10.72 -4.36
C ALA A 302 24.77 -10.54 -2.85
N MET A 303 23.88 -11.05 -1.99
CA MET A 303 24.07 -11.00 -0.54
C MET A 303 25.31 -11.78 -0.10
N ALA A 304 25.49 -13.00 -0.60
CA ALA A 304 26.66 -13.83 -0.29
C ALA A 304 27.98 -13.17 -0.68
N LYS A 305 28.03 -12.51 -1.86
CA LYS A 305 29.21 -11.75 -2.28
C LYS A 305 29.54 -10.60 -1.33
N GLU A 306 28.54 -9.83 -0.90
CA GLU A 306 28.76 -8.70 0.01
C GLU A 306 29.20 -9.16 1.40
N LEU A 307 28.62 -10.24 1.92
CA LEU A 307 29.06 -10.86 3.18
C LEU A 307 30.50 -11.40 3.09
N ALA A 308 30.84 -12.11 2.00
CA ALA A 308 32.18 -12.64 1.79
C ALA A 308 33.24 -11.53 1.72
N LYS A 309 32.95 -10.42 1.02
CA LYS A 309 33.83 -9.25 0.96
C LYS A 309 34.04 -8.60 2.34
N SER A 310 33.04 -8.65 3.20
CA SER A 310 33.12 -8.17 4.58
C SER A 310 33.75 -9.19 5.55
N GLY A 311 34.31 -10.30 5.06
CA GLY A 311 35.00 -11.30 5.88
C GLY A 311 34.07 -12.24 6.66
N CYS A 312 32.77 -12.24 6.36
CA CYS A 312 31.82 -13.15 7.01
C CYS A 312 32.01 -14.58 6.48
N LYS A 313 31.90 -15.59 7.35
CA LYS A 313 31.86 -16.99 6.93
C LYS A 313 30.51 -17.28 6.28
N VAL A 314 30.48 -17.40 4.96
CA VAL A 314 29.24 -17.53 4.19
C VAL A 314 29.26 -18.73 3.25
N THR A 315 28.14 -19.46 3.22
CA THR A 315 27.90 -20.61 2.35
C THR A 315 26.69 -20.31 1.47
N LEU A 316 26.87 -20.33 0.15
CA LEU A 316 25.77 -20.22 -0.79
C LEU A 316 25.13 -21.60 -1.03
N ILE A 317 23.81 -21.68 -0.94
CA ILE A 317 23.04 -22.90 -1.17
C ILE A 317 21.95 -22.67 -2.23
N THR A 318 21.43 -23.74 -2.82
CA THR A 318 20.27 -23.63 -3.73
C THR A 318 18.97 -23.43 -2.94
N ASP A 319 17.95 -22.83 -3.56
CA ASP A 319 16.64 -22.67 -2.92
C ASP A 319 16.02 -24.03 -2.53
N ALA A 320 16.22 -25.06 -3.34
CA ALA A 320 15.71 -26.42 -3.07
C ALA A 320 16.38 -27.09 -1.86
N SER A 321 17.58 -26.65 -1.47
CA SER A 321 18.33 -27.22 -0.36
C SER A 321 18.00 -26.63 1.02
N ILE A 322 17.09 -25.65 1.08
CA ILE A 322 16.63 -25.02 2.34
C ILE A 322 16.28 -26.05 3.42
N GLY A 323 15.46 -27.05 3.08
CA GLY A 323 15.00 -28.05 4.06
C GLY A 323 16.10 -28.98 4.60
N TYR A 324 17.18 -29.15 3.84
CA TYR A 324 18.35 -29.92 4.29
C TYR A 324 19.16 -29.08 5.30
N PHE A 325 19.53 -27.86 4.91
CA PHE A 325 20.38 -26.98 5.72
C PHE A 325 19.66 -26.33 6.90
N ALA A 326 18.33 -26.24 6.90
CA ALA A 326 17.56 -25.75 8.05
C ALA A 326 17.80 -26.58 9.33
N LYS A 327 18.28 -27.83 9.20
CA LYS A 327 18.64 -28.69 10.33
C LYS A 327 20.06 -28.46 10.85
N GLU A 328 20.87 -27.69 10.13
CA GLU A 328 22.28 -27.42 10.43
C GLU A 328 22.51 -26.00 10.99
N VAL A 329 21.46 -25.19 11.08
CA VAL A 329 21.49 -23.80 11.52
C VAL A 329 20.67 -23.60 12.79
N ASP A 330 20.93 -22.51 13.51
CA ASP A 330 20.27 -22.19 14.77
C ASP A 330 19.08 -21.25 14.58
N ILE A 331 19.12 -20.41 13.55
CA ILE A 331 18.19 -19.31 13.34
C ILE A 331 17.90 -19.14 11.84
N ALA A 332 16.65 -18.97 11.49
CA ALA A 332 16.26 -18.46 10.17
C ALA A 332 15.91 -16.97 10.28
N LEU A 333 16.45 -16.14 9.39
CA LEU A 333 16.22 -14.70 9.39
C LEU A 333 16.08 -14.19 7.96
N THR A 334 15.09 -13.36 7.69
CA THR A 334 14.96 -12.66 6.41
C THR A 334 14.46 -11.22 6.60
N GLY A 335 14.36 -10.47 5.51
CA GLY A 335 13.66 -9.19 5.49
C GLY A 335 12.18 -9.35 5.13
N ALA A 336 11.54 -8.21 4.86
CA ALA A 336 10.24 -8.17 4.23
C ALA A 336 10.20 -7.08 3.17
N ASP A 337 9.35 -7.27 2.17
CA ASP A 337 8.90 -6.20 1.27
C ASP A 337 7.68 -5.49 1.86
N THR A 338 6.75 -6.28 2.42
CA THR A 338 5.54 -5.82 3.13
C THR A 338 5.23 -6.75 4.30
N ILE A 339 4.72 -6.20 5.40
CA ILE A 339 4.07 -6.97 6.48
C ILE A 339 2.60 -6.56 6.50
N SER A 340 1.69 -7.51 6.33
CA SER A 340 0.25 -7.24 6.42
C SER A 340 -0.17 -6.92 7.86
N ALA A 341 -1.32 -6.27 8.02
CA ALA A 341 -1.87 -5.90 9.31
C ALA A 341 -2.21 -7.11 10.19
N ASP A 342 -2.42 -8.29 9.61
CA ASP A 342 -2.58 -9.56 10.33
C ASP A 342 -1.24 -10.21 10.74
N GLY A 343 -0.10 -9.57 10.44
CA GLY A 343 1.23 -10.09 10.69
C GLY A 343 1.79 -11.01 9.59
N SER A 344 1.03 -11.29 8.53
CA SER A 344 1.53 -12.06 7.39
C SER A 344 2.68 -11.32 6.70
N VAL A 345 3.74 -12.04 6.35
CA VAL A 345 4.95 -11.46 5.75
C VAL A 345 4.96 -11.72 4.25
N ILE A 346 5.09 -10.65 3.46
CA ILE A 346 5.28 -10.70 2.03
C ILE A 346 6.73 -10.37 1.74
N ASN A 347 7.42 -11.34 1.16
CA ASN A 347 8.84 -11.26 0.86
C ASN A 347 9.16 -12.13 -0.37
N LYS A 348 10.41 -12.14 -0.81
CA LYS A 348 10.88 -12.93 -1.97
C LYS A 348 10.34 -14.36 -1.95
N MET A 349 9.87 -14.81 -3.11
CA MET A 349 9.42 -16.18 -3.36
C MET A 349 10.45 -17.20 -2.86
N GLY A 350 10.04 -18.09 -1.96
CA GLY A 350 10.91 -19.00 -1.22
C GLY A 350 10.95 -18.71 0.28
N THR A 351 10.54 -17.52 0.72
CA THR A 351 10.45 -17.17 2.15
C THR A 351 9.48 -18.07 2.90
N TYR A 352 8.33 -18.39 2.31
CA TYR A 352 7.39 -19.33 2.92
C TYR A 352 8.00 -20.72 3.11
N LEU A 353 8.81 -21.18 2.14
CA LEU A 353 9.52 -22.47 2.23
C LEU A 353 10.60 -22.46 3.33
N LEU A 354 11.32 -21.34 3.48
CA LEU A 354 12.24 -21.14 4.60
C LEU A 354 11.51 -21.23 5.94
N ALA A 355 10.39 -20.53 6.09
CA ALA A 355 9.60 -20.52 7.32
C ALA A 355 9.05 -21.92 7.67
N LEU A 356 8.56 -22.67 6.67
CA LEU A 356 8.11 -24.05 6.85
C LEU A 356 9.26 -24.98 7.28
N ALA A 357 10.42 -24.87 6.62
CA ALA A 357 11.59 -25.66 6.97
C ALA A 357 12.08 -25.34 8.39
N ALA A 358 12.08 -24.05 8.76
CA ALA A 358 12.42 -23.59 10.10
C ALA A 358 11.50 -24.20 11.16
N LYS A 359 10.18 -24.09 10.97
CA LYS A 359 9.18 -24.70 11.86
C LYS A 359 9.36 -26.22 11.99
N ARG A 360 9.64 -26.91 10.88
CA ARG A 360 9.86 -28.36 10.88
C ARG A 360 11.16 -28.77 11.58
N ALA A 361 12.21 -27.95 11.49
CA ALA A 361 13.48 -28.15 12.19
C ALA A 361 13.47 -27.63 13.63
N SER A 362 12.35 -27.05 14.09
CA SER A 362 12.22 -26.43 15.41
C SER A 362 13.21 -25.30 15.66
N ILE A 363 13.58 -24.55 14.62
CA ILE A 363 14.40 -23.34 14.71
C ILE A 363 13.50 -22.09 14.61
N PRO A 364 13.81 -21.01 15.33
CA PRO A 364 13.05 -19.77 15.25
C PRO A 364 13.24 -19.09 13.89
N PHE A 365 12.16 -18.53 13.36
CA PHE A 365 12.12 -17.75 12.12
C PHE A 365 11.80 -16.29 12.42
N TYR A 366 12.77 -15.41 12.21
CA TYR A 366 12.65 -13.98 12.42
C TYR A 366 12.54 -13.20 11.12
N VAL A 367 11.89 -12.04 11.19
CA VAL A 367 11.78 -11.10 10.07
C VAL A 367 12.25 -9.72 10.51
N ALA A 368 13.33 -9.22 9.93
CA ALA A 368 13.85 -7.87 10.22
C ALA A 368 13.30 -6.85 9.21
N ALA A 369 12.44 -5.95 9.69
CA ALA A 369 11.73 -4.98 8.87
C ALA A 369 11.25 -3.79 9.69
N GLU A 370 11.45 -2.58 9.16
CA GLU A 370 10.96 -1.34 9.75
C GLU A 370 9.42 -1.25 9.69
N THR A 371 8.78 -0.55 10.63
CA THR A 371 7.31 -0.41 10.66
C THR A 371 6.74 0.26 9.41
N LEU A 372 7.54 1.05 8.68
CA LEU A 372 7.19 1.60 7.37
C LEU A 372 6.71 0.53 6.37
N LYS A 373 7.16 -0.72 6.51
CA LYS A 373 6.77 -1.82 5.62
C LYS A 373 5.43 -2.47 6.01
N ILE A 374 4.81 -2.05 7.12
CA ILE A 374 3.51 -2.54 7.54
C ILE A 374 2.43 -1.94 6.64
N GLY A 375 1.79 -2.79 5.83
CA GLY A 375 0.84 -2.39 4.82
C GLY A 375 -0.47 -1.92 5.39
N VAL A 376 -0.66 -0.61 5.56
CA VAL A 376 -1.90 -0.03 6.12
C VAL A 376 -3.13 -0.44 5.29
N SER A 377 -3.00 -0.49 3.96
CA SER A 377 -4.08 -0.89 3.06
C SER A 377 -4.54 -2.34 3.25
N THR A 378 -3.73 -3.18 3.89
CA THR A 378 -4.10 -4.59 4.16
C THR A 378 -5.14 -4.75 5.26
N LEU A 379 -5.43 -3.68 6.03
CA LEU A 379 -6.56 -3.65 6.97
C LEU A 379 -7.90 -3.86 6.27
N PHE A 380 -8.02 -3.44 5.00
CA PHE A 380 -9.29 -3.40 4.27
C PHE A 380 -9.17 -3.91 2.83
N SER A 381 -8.02 -4.44 2.43
CA SER A 381 -7.82 -4.99 1.08
C SER A 381 -6.81 -6.14 1.09
N LYS A 382 -6.92 -7.05 0.11
CA LYS A 382 -5.95 -8.13 -0.07
C LYS A 382 -4.80 -7.66 -0.96
N LEU A 383 -3.57 -7.92 -0.53
CA LEU A 383 -2.38 -7.65 -1.34
C LEU A 383 -2.35 -8.54 -2.58
N LYS A 384 -1.98 -7.96 -3.72
CA LYS A 384 -1.77 -8.70 -4.98
C LYS A 384 -0.28 -8.97 -5.18
N LEU A 385 0.06 -10.24 -5.38
CA LEU A 385 1.44 -10.64 -5.65
C LEU A 385 1.84 -10.26 -7.08
N GLU A 386 3.03 -9.68 -7.22
CA GLU A 386 3.58 -9.29 -8.51
C GLU A 386 4.01 -10.52 -9.34
N GLU A 387 3.45 -10.64 -10.54
CA GLU A 387 3.90 -11.57 -11.57
C GLU A 387 4.70 -10.80 -12.63
N ARG A 388 5.92 -11.27 -12.92
CA ARG A 388 6.90 -10.62 -13.80
C ARG A 388 7.16 -11.45 -15.05
N SER A 389 8.08 -10.97 -15.90
CA SER A 389 8.33 -11.60 -17.19
C SER A 389 8.73 -13.07 -17.01
N PRO A 390 8.02 -14.03 -17.63
CA PRO A 390 8.38 -15.43 -17.57
C PRO A 390 9.79 -15.74 -18.11
N SER A 391 10.31 -14.87 -18.99
CA SER A 391 11.64 -15.00 -19.59
C SER A 391 12.80 -15.00 -18.58
N GLN A 392 12.58 -14.48 -17.37
CA GLN A 392 13.57 -14.49 -16.29
C GLN A 392 13.72 -15.88 -15.66
N VAL A 393 12.64 -16.67 -15.65
CA VAL A 393 12.67 -18.07 -15.20
C VAL A 393 13.29 -18.92 -16.30
N HIS A 394 12.67 -18.87 -17.49
CA HIS A 394 13.13 -19.57 -18.69
C HIS A 394 12.56 -18.93 -19.95
N LYS A 395 13.23 -19.08 -21.09
CA LYS A 395 12.70 -18.66 -22.40
C LYS A 395 11.37 -19.37 -22.69
N ALA A 396 10.43 -18.64 -23.28
CA ALA A 396 9.12 -19.18 -23.64
C ALA A 396 9.25 -20.28 -24.70
N LEU A 397 8.53 -21.38 -24.50
CA LEU A 397 8.42 -22.49 -25.44
C LEU A 397 6.95 -22.63 -25.84
N LYS A 398 6.67 -22.89 -27.13
CA LYS A 398 5.30 -23.07 -27.63
C LYS A 398 4.61 -24.21 -26.85
N GLY A 399 3.43 -23.94 -26.30
CA GLY A 399 2.66 -24.90 -25.49
C GLY A 399 3.04 -24.97 -24.01
N LEU A 400 4.13 -24.32 -23.58
CA LEU A 400 4.53 -24.23 -22.17
C LEU A 400 4.14 -22.87 -21.57
N LYS A 401 3.32 -22.89 -20.52
CA LYS A 401 3.03 -21.70 -19.73
C LYS A 401 4.04 -21.58 -18.58
N VAL A 402 4.89 -20.56 -18.65
CA VAL A 402 5.81 -20.22 -17.56
C VAL A 402 5.20 -19.08 -16.74
N ARG A 403 5.22 -19.22 -15.41
CA ARG A 403 4.78 -18.20 -14.46
C ARG A 403 5.95 -17.75 -13.60
N ASN A 404 5.94 -16.49 -13.20
CA ASN A 404 7.05 -15.89 -12.46
C ASN A 404 6.52 -14.92 -11.40
N ILE A 405 6.04 -15.47 -10.29
CA ILE A 405 5.54 -14.69 -9.16
C ILE A 405 6.75 -14.40 -8.26
N TYR A 406 6.98 -13.13 -7.95
CA TYR A 406 8.21 -12.67 -7.29
C TYR A 406 8.20 -12.80 -5.77
N PHE A 407 7.02 -12.82 -5.17
CA PHE A 407 6.84 -12.80 -3.73
C PHE A 407 5.88 -13.93 -3.33
N ASP A 408 6.05 -14.45 -2.12
CA ASP A 408 5.07 -15.32 -1.47
C ASP A 408 4.53 -14.65 -0.20
N ILE A 409 3.60 -15.34 0.47
CA ILE A 409 3.01 -14.89 1.73
C ILE A 409 3.36 -15.94 2.79
N THR A 410 4.05 -15.51 3.83
CA THR A 410 4.36 -16.30 5.01
C THR A 410 3.36 -15.96 6.12
N PRO A 411 2.49 -16.91 6.53
CA PRO A 411 1.53 -16.68 7.61
C PRO A 411 2.19 -16.30 8.94
N PRO A 412 1.51 -15.51 9.80
CA PRO A 412 2.06 -15.05 11.06
C PRO A 412 2.41 -16.19 12.03
N ASP A 413 1.71 -17.34 11.96
CA ASP A 413 1.96 -18.51 12.82
C ASP A 413 3.29 -19.24 12.52
N LEU A 414 3.98 -18.86 11.44
CA LEU A 414 5.32 -19.32 11.14
C LEU A 414 6.40 -18.32 11.60
N VAL A 415 6.03 -17.09 11.94
CA VAL A 415 6.97 -16.02 12.32
C VAL A 415 7.12 -16.02 13.83
N THR A 416 8.35 -16.21 14.31
CA THR A 416 8.65 -16.18 15.75
C THR A 416 8.54 -14.77 16.31
N LYS A 417 9.21 -13.79 15.70
CA LYS A 417 9.07 -12.35 15.99
C LYS A 417 9.42 -11.53 14.75
N ILE A 418 8.83 -10.34 14.66
CA ILE A 418 9.29 -9.28 13.78
C ILE A 418 10.29 -8.43 14.57
N ILE A 419 11.42 -8.08 13.95
CA ILE A 419 12.44 -7.21 14.52
C ILE A 419 12.35 -5.87 13.78
N CYS A 420 11.94 -4.82 14.49
CA CYS A 420 11.78 -3.47 13.94
C CYS A 420 12.52 -2.44 14.79
N GLU A 421 12.36 -1.15 14.50
CA GLU A 421 12.93 -0.03 15.24
C GLU A 421 12.42 0.13 16.68
N HIS A 422 11.40 -0.65 17.07
CA HIS A 422 10.87 -0.74 18.42
C HIS A 422 11.28 -2.03 19.15
N GLY A 423 12.17 -2.83 18.56
CA GLY A 423 12.67 -4.08 19.10
C GLY A 423 11.96 -5.31 18.53
N PHE A 424 11.84 -6.36 19.35
CA PHE A 424 11.21 -7.62 18.99
C PHE A 424 9.72 -7.58 19.29
N VAL A 425 8.89 -7.67 18.26
CA VAL A 425 7.42 -7.61 18.38
C VAL A 425 6.78 -8.88 17.86
N ASP A 426 5.65 -9.25 18.46
CA ASP A 426 4.81 -10.33 17.96
C ASP A 426 4.19 -9.96 16.60
N PRO A 427 3.99 -10.92 15.67
CA PRO A 427 3.36 -10.64 14.38
C PRO A 427 2.01 -9.91 14.50
N GLU A 428 1.21 -10.25 15.51
CA GLU A 428 -0.09 -9.64 15.79
C GLU A 428 0.00 -8.13 16.07
N LYS A 429 1.15 -7.64 16.55
CA LYS A 429 1.39 -6.20 16.78
C LYS A 429 1.44 -5.39 15.48
N ALA A 430 1.58 -6.04 14.32
CA ALA A 430 1.45 -5.36 13.04
C ALA A 430 0.08 -4.66 12.88
N TYR A 431 -0.98 -5.20 13.50
CA TYR A 431 -2.31 -4.58 13.48
C TYR A 431 -2.30 -3.21 14.16
N ASP A 432 -1.72 -3.14 15.36
CA ASP A 432 -1.66 -1.91 16.16
C ASP A 432 -0.91 -0.81 15.39
N TYR A 433 0.26 -1.14 14.81
CA TYR A 433 1.02 -0.22 13.98
C TYR A 433 0.28 0.19 12.70
N ALA A 434 -0.43 -0.72 12.05
CA ALA A 434 -1.23 -0.40 10.87
C ALA A 434 -2.36 0.59 11.22
N VAL A 435 -3.03 0.40 12.35
CA VAL A 435 -4.09 1.30 12.83
C VAL A 435 -3.53 2.66 13.25
N GLU A 436 -2.39 2.69 13.94
CA GLU A 436 -1.72 3.94 14.28
C GLU A 436 -1.29 4.72 13.03
N ALA A 437 -0.65 4.04 12.08
CA ALA A 437 -0.24 4.62 10.81
C ALA A 437 -1.44 5.09 9.98
N LEU A 438 -2.56 4.35 9.98
CA LEU A 438 -3.82 4.79 9.38
C LEU A 438 -4.30 6.12 9.98
N LYS A 439 -4.32 6.20 11.32
CA LYS A 439 -4.75 7.40 12.05
C LYS A 439 -3.84 8.60 11.79
N ALA A 440 -2.54 8.38 11.57
CA ALA A 440 -1.55 9.41 11.29
C ALA A 440 -1.45 9.82 9.81
N SER A 441 -1.61 8.89 8.87
CA SER A 441 -1.28 9.09 7.45
C SER A 441 -2.49 9.43 6.58
N TYR A 442 -3.68 8.94 6.96
CA TYR A 442 -4.90 9.14 6.17
C TYR A 442 -5.72 10.36 6.60
N PHE A 443 -5.27 11.14 7.61
CA PHE A 443 -6.03 12.25 8.18
C PHE A 443 -5.19 13.50 8.48
N PRO A 444 -5.36 14.54 7.68
CA PRO A 444 -6.03 15.77 8.11
C PRO A 444 -7.47 15.57 8.56
#